data_AF-A0A1V9YFG6-F1
#
_entry.id   AF-A0A1V9YFG6-F1
#
_cell.length_a   1.000
_cell.length_b   1.000
_cell.length_c   1.000
_cell.angle_alpha   90.00
_cell.angle_beta   90.00
_cell.angle_gamma   90.00
#
_symmetry.space_group_name_H-M   'P 1'
#
loop_
_entity.id
_entity.type
_entity.pdbx_description
1 polymer ?
#
loop_
_entity_poly.entity_id
_entity_poly.type
_entity_poly.pdbx_seq_one_letter_code
_entity_poly.pdbx_strand_id
1 'polypeptide(L)'
;MTYSLDLRWRAVVLHYVYGCEIALIAVVLGMAERSIRRWHEQFQSTGNVERAKPNKKGFAWEPRVFAFVEGYAKKHPCFYIEELKAALRAKFPTLSNLSTPTICRALRFNLNLSRKVLEKRARESSAREIMMYYKRLKPFYMNPSQLVFVDETSKD
;
A
#
# COMPACT_ATOMS: atom_id res chain seq x y z
N MET A 1 -25.96 7.89 7.73
CA MET A 1 -25.09 8.32 8.84
C MET A 1 -24.19 7.17 9.27
N THR A 2 -22.89 7.45 9.42
CA THR A 2 -21.89 6.47 9.85
C THR A 2 -21.56 6.75 11.32
N TYR A 3 -22.08 5.94 12.23
CA TYR A 3 -21.77 6.07 13.65
C TYR A 3 -20.32 5.65 13.92
N SER A 4 -19.67 6.35 14.86
CA SER A 4 -18.30 6.05 15.30
C SER A 4 -18.20 4.64 15.86
N LEU A 5 -17.00 4.04 15.79
CA LEU A 5 -16.77 2.69 16.29
C LEU A 5 -17.06 2.57 17.80
N ASP A 6 -16.68 3.59 18.57
CA ASP A 6 -16.91 3.68 20.01
C ASP A 6 -18.41 3.63 20.35
N LEU A 7 -19.25 4.41 19.64
CA LEU A 7 -20.69 4.40 19.86
C LEU A 7 -21.33 3.03 19.59
N ARG A 8 -20.81 2.28 18.61
CA ARG A 8 -21.30 0.93 18.30
C ARG A 8 -20.98 -0.04 19.42
N TRP A 9 -19.74 -0.01 19.91
CA TRP A 9 -19.32 -0.82 21.05
C TRP A 9 -20.09 -0.46 22.31
N ARG A 10 -20.28 0.83 22.57
CA ARG A 10 -21.05 1.31 23.73
C ARG A 10 -22.50 0.81 23.70
N ALA A 11 -23.14 0.83 22.53
CA ALA A 11 -24.49 0.27 22.37
C ALA A 11 -24.54 -1.25 22.67
N VAL A 12 -23.55 -2.01 22.19
CA VAL A 12 -23.45 -3.45 22.47
C VAL A 12 -23.18 -3.72 23.95
N VAL A 13 -22.27 -2.99 24.58
CA VAL A 13 -21.96 -3.14 26.01
C VAL A 13 -23.18 -2.83 26.88
N LEU A 14 -23.90 -1.75 26.60
CA LEU A 14 -25.13 -1.40 27.33
C LEU A 14 -26.18 -2.50 27.25
N HIS A 15 -26.33 -3.14 26.10
CA HIS A 15 -27.29 -4.22 25.95
C HIS A 15 -26.80 -5.54 26.57
N TYR A 16 -25.56 -5.95 26.28
CA TYR A 16 -25.05 -7.28 26.58
C TYR A 16 -24.48 -7.42 27.99
N VAL A 17 -23.84 -6.37 28.51
CA VAL A 17 -23.21 -6.36 29.84
C VAL A 17 -24.17 -5.80 30.88
N TYR A 18 -24.84 -4.69 30.56
CA TYR A 18 -25.72 -3.99 31.49
C TYR A 18 -27.20 -4.37 31.37
N GLY A 19 -27.57 -5.21 30.39
CA GLY A 19 -28.94 -5.70 30.22
C GLY A 19 -29.95 -4.62 29.83
N CYS A 20 -29.51 -3.47 29.33
CA CYS A 20 -30.42 -2.38 28.96
C CYS A 20 -31.24 -2.72 27.71
N GLU A 21 -32.50 -2.33 27.69
CA GLU A 21 -33.36 -2.49 26.50
C GLU A 21 -32.88 -1.63 25.32
N ILE A 22 -33.04 -2.15 24.10
CA ILE A 22 -32.62 -1.46 22.88
C ILE A 22 -33.33 -0.11 22.72
N ALA A 23 -34.60 -0.02 23.11
CA ALA A 23 -35.37 1.23 23.07
C ALA A 23 -34.77 2.30 23.99
N LEU A 24 -34.35 1.92 25.20
CA LEU A 24 -33.68 2.83 26.14
C LEU A 24 -32.32 3.30 25.57
N ILE A 25 -31.53 2.37 25.02
CA ILE A 25 -30.23 2.68 24.42
C ILE A 25 -30.40 3.63 23.23
N ALA A 26 -31.43 3.42 22.41
CA ALA A 26 -31.77 4.29 21.27
C ALA A 26 -32.03 5.73 21.71
N VAL A 27 -32.80 5.90 22.80
CA VAL A 27 -33.08 7.23 23.39
C VAL A 27 -31.80 7.85 23.97
N VAL A 28 -31.06 7.11 24.80
CA VAL A 28 -29.87 7.61 25.51
C VAL A 28 -28.76 8.02 24.54
N LEU A 29 -28.55 7.24 23.47
CA LEU A 29 -27.49 7.50 22.50
C LEU A 29 -27.97 8.32 21.29
N GLY A 30 -29.27 8.65 21.20
CA GLY A 30 -29.84 9.37 20.07
C GLY A 30 -29.71 8.62 18.74
N MET A 31 -29.90 7.31 18.75
CA MET A 31 -29.69 6.44 17.58
C MET A 31 -30.96 5.66 17.22
N ALA A 32 -31.09 5.30 15.95
CA ALA A 32 -32.18 4.44 15.51
C ALA A 32 -32.01 3.01 16.06
N GLU A 33 -33.06 2.43 16.65
CA GLU A 33 -33.06 1.05 17.16
C GLU A 33 -32.56 0.03 16.13
N ARG A 34 -32.93 0.22 14.85
CA ARG A 34 -32.50 -0.65 13.75
C ARG A 34 -30.98 -0.74 13.63
N SER A 35 -30.26 0.35 13.90
CA SER A 35 -28.79 0.36 13.87
C SER A 35 -28.21 -0.46 15.02
N ILE A 36 -28.78 -0.31 16.22
CA ILE A 36 -28.38 -1.04 17.43
C ILE A 36 -28.64 -2.54 17.26
N ARG A 37 -29.85 -2.94 16.82
CA ARG A 37 -30.19 -4.34 16.51
C ARG A 37 -29.20 -4.96 15.54
N ARG A 38 -28.90 -4.26 14.44
CA ARG A 38 -27.94 -4.75 13.44
C ARG A 38 -26.54 -4.97 14.03
N TRP A 39 -26.04 -4.07 14.89
CA TRP A 39 -24.73 -4.27 15.52
C TRP A 39 -24.74 -5.40 16.54
N HIS A 40 -25.85 -5.57 17.25
CA HIS A 40 -26.02 -6.66 18.18
C HIS A 40 -26.03 -8.02 17.47
N GLU A 41 -26.83 -8.18 16.41
CA GLU A 41 -26.83 -9.38 15.55
C GLU A 41 -25.44 -9.66 14.97
N GLN A 42 -24.73 -8.60 14.57
CA GLN A 42 -23.38 -8.72 14.03
C GLN A 42 -22.34 -9.12 15.08
N PHE A 43 -22.47 -8.59 16.30
CA PHE A 43 -21.63 -8.98 17.42
C PHE A 43 -21.89 -10.43 17.85
N GLN A 44 -23.16 -10.86 17.89
CA GLN A 44 -23.49 -12.26 18.19
C GLN A 44 -22.94 -13.24 17.15
N SER A 45 -22.86 -12.83 15.89
CA SER A 45 -22.38 -13.71 14.80
C SER A 45 -20.86 -13.68 14.62
N THR A 46 -20.20 -12.53 14.79
CA THR A 46 -18.77 -12.36 14.46
C THR A 46 -17.89 -11.96 15.64
N GLY A 47 -18.48 -11.67 16.80
CA GLY A 47 -17.77 -11.10 17.95
C GLY A 47 -17.36 -9.64 17.76
N ASN A 48 -17.77 -8.98 16.67
CA ASN A 48 -17.36 -7.62 16.34
C ASN A 48 -18.52 -6.79 15.76
N VAL A 49 -18.54 -5.50 16.06
CA VAL A 49 -19.49 -4.51 15.52
C VAL A 49 -19.03 -3.92 14.17
N GLU A 50 -17.80 -4.20 13.76
CA GLU A 50 -17.26 -3.82 12.46
C GLU A 50 -17.60 -4.84 11.38
N ARG A 51 -18.13 -4.34 10.26
CA ARG A 51 -18.38 -5.21 9.10
C ARG A 51 -17.04 -5.76 8.64
N ALA A 52 -16.98 -7.07 8.44
CA ALA A 52 -15.84 -7.67 7.76
C ALA A 52 -15.61 -6.90 6.46
N LYS A 53 -14.38 -6.40 6.28
CA LYS A 53 -14.02 -5.76 5.01
C LYS A 53 -14.31 -6.78 3.92
N PRO A 54 -14.98 -6.39 2.82
CA PRO A 54 -15.22 -7.31 1.74
C PRO A 54 -13.87 -7.92 1.37
N ASN A 55 -13.79 -9.26 1.41
CA ASN A 55 -12.61 -9.95 0.91
C ASN A 55 -12.37 -9.39 -0.48
N LYS A 56 -11.18 -8.84 -0.73
CA LYS A 56 -10.79 -8.32 -2.04
C LYS A 56 -10.73 -9.51 -3.01
N LYS A 57 -11.88 -10.02 -3.42
CA LYS A 57 -12.02 -11.03 -4.48
C LYS A 57 -11.74 -10.30 -5.78
N GLY A 58 -10.49 -10.38 -6.22
CA GLY A 58 -10.10 -9.89 -7.52
C GLY A 58 -8.64 -10.19 -7.80
N PHE A 59 -8.39 -11.23 -8.60
CA PHE A 59 -7.26 -11.39 -9.52
C PHE A 59 -5.95 -10.71 -9.09
N ALA A 60 -5.51 -10.94 -7.86
CA ALA A 60 -4.19 -10.52 -7.43
C ALA A 60 -3.19 -11.40 -8.18
N TRP A 61 -2.13 -10.79 -8.72
CA TRP A 61 -1.03 -11.57 -9.28
C TRP A 61 -0.52 -12.56 -8.24
N GLU A 62 -0.13 -13.75 -8.69
CA GLU A 62 0.51 -14.71 -7.82
C GLU A 62 1.84 -14.15 -7.28
N PRO A 63 2.26 -14.53 -6.07
CA PRO A 63 3.54 -14.08 -5.49
C PRO A 63 4.75 -14.27 -6.42
N ARG A 64 4.73 -15.32 -7.26
CA ARG A 64 5.79 -15.61 -8.24
C ARG A 64 5.90 -14.52 -9.32
N VAL A 65 4.79 -13.94 -9.73
CA VAL A 65 4.76 -12.84 -10.71
C VAL A 65 5.37 -11.59 -10.09
N PHE A 66 5.02 -11.27 -8.84
CA PHE A 66 5.60 -10.14 -8.10
C PHE A 66 7.12 -10.28 -7.94
N ALA A 67 7.62 -11.46 -7.56
CA ALA A 67 9.04 -11.73 -7.44
C ALA A 67 9.79 -11.54 -8.79
N PHE A 68 9.17 -11.95 -9.90
CA PHE A 68 9.74 -11.71 -11.22
C PHE A 68 9.81 -10.22 -11.57
N VAL A 69 8.74 -9.46 -11.33
CA VAL A 69 8.70 -8.03 -11.64
C VAL A 69 9.72 -7.26 -10.81
N GLU A 70 9.90 -7.63 -9.54
CA GLU A 70 10.92 -7.03 -8.69
C GLU A 70 12.34 -7.29 -9.24
N GLY A 71 12.63 -8.54 -9.63
CA GLY A 71 13.91 -8.90 -10.25
C GLY A 71 14.14 -8.18 -11.58
N TYR A 72 13.10 -8.06 -12.40
CA TYR A 72 13.13 -7.33 -13.66
C TYR A 72 13.45 -5.85 -13.45
N ALA A 73 12.78 -5.19 -12.50
CA ALA A 73 13.00 -3.77 -12.20
C ALA A 73 14.39 -3.49 -11.60
N LYS A 74 15.01 -4.46 -10.91
CA LYS A 74 16.41 -4.35 -10.45
C LYS A 74 17.40 -4.44 -11.61
N LYS A 75 17.16 -5.35 -12.56
CA LYS A 75 18.03 -5.54 -13.73
C LYS A 75 17.88 -4.42 -14.77
N HIS A 76 16.67 -3.88 -14.89
CA HIS A 76 16.33 -2.84 -15.86
C HIS A 76 15.69 -1.67 -15.11
N PRO A 77 16.45 -0.71 -14.56
CA PRO A 77 15.89 0.41 -13.80
C PRO A 77 15.09 1.42 -14.63
N CYS A 78 15.37 1.51 -15.94
CA CYS A 78 14.80 2.49 -16.86
C CYS A 78 13.77 1.89 -17.84
N PHE A 79 13.14 0.78 -17.48
CA PHE A 79 12.23 0.05 -18.36
C PHE A 79 10.95 0.84 -18.68
N TYR A 80 10.40 0.61 -19.87
CA TYR A 80 9.07 1.06 -20.24
C TYR A 80 8.01 0.04 -19.82
N ILE A 81 6.78 0.49 -19.52
CA ILE A 81 5.69 -0.41 -19.10
C ILE A 81 5.38 -1.45 -20.18
N GLU A 82 5.49 -1.09 -21.46
CA GLU A 82 5.28 -2.05 -22.56
C GLU A 82 6.38 -3.13 -22.61
N GLU A 83 7.62 -2.82 -22.24
CA GLU A 83 8.70 -3.81 -22.13
C GLU A 83 8.45 -4.79 -20.99
N LEU A 84 8.02 -4.27 -19.82
CA LEU A 84 7.63 -5.10 -18.70
C LEU A 84 6.43 -6.00 -19.06
N LYS A 85 5.45 -5.45 -19.79
CA LYS A 85 4.29 -6.20 -20.27
C LYS A 85 4.67 -7.30 -21.25
N ALA A 86 5.59 -7.05 -22.18
CA ALA A 86 6.13 -8.05 -23.09
C ALA A 86 6.87 -9.16 -22.31
N ALA A 87 7.72 -8.79 -21.35
CA ALA A 87 8.43 -9.73 -20.50
C ALA A 87 7.49 -10.60 -19.64
N LEU A 88 6.41 -10.00 -19.13
CA LEU A 88 5.36 -10.70 -18.38
C LEU A 88 4.59 -11.70 -19.26
N ARG A 89 4.23 -11.31 -20.49
CA ARG A 89 3.57 -12.23 -21.45
C ARG A 89 4.47 -13.40 -21.84
N ALA A 90 5.76 -13.14 -22.05
CA ALA A 90 6.72 -14.18 -22.40
C ALA A 90 6.91 -15.20 -21.27
N LYS A 91 6.93 -14.75 -20.01
CA LYS A 91 7.18 -15.62 -18.85
C LYS A 91 5.92 -16.25 -18.26
N PHE A 92 4.78 -15.57 -18.36
CA PHE A 92 3.49 -16.00 -17.81
C PHE A 92 2.39 -15.88 -18.89
N PRO A 93 2.32 -16.83 -19.85
CA PRO A 93 1.36 -16.75 -20.96
C PRO A 93 -0.10 -16.88 -20.52
N THR A 94 -0.36 -17.51 -19.37
CA THR A 94 -1.71 -17.65 -18.78
C THR A 94 -2.20 -16.39 -18.06
N LEU A 95 -1.35 -15.37 -17.91
CA LEU A 95 -1.66 -14.15 -17.17
C LEU A 95 -2.47 -13.17 -18.04
N SER A 96 -3.77 -13.10 -17.80
CA SER A 96 -4.70 -12.28 -18.60
C SER A 96 -4.80 -10.82 -18.15
N ASN A 97 -4.50 -10.52 -16.88
CA ASN A 97 -4.67 -9.19 -16.27
C ASN A 97 -3.43 -8.29 -16.45
N LEU A 98 -3.01 -8.08 -17.69
CA LEU A 98 -1.82 -7.30 -18.07
C LEU A 98 -2.13 -5.93 -18.67
N SER A 99 -3.23 -5.31 -18.26
CA SER A 99 -3.53 -3.93 -18.65
C SER A 99 -2.51 -2.97 -18.02
N THR A 100 -2.16 -1.89 -18.72
CA THR A 100 -1.23 -0.85 -18.21
C THR A 100 -1.65 -0.32 -16.83
N PRO A 101 -2.95 -0.02 -16.56
CA PRO A 101 -3.39 0.35 -15.21
C PRO A 101 -3.18 -0.73 -14.15
N THR A 102 -3.36 -2.02 -14.51
CA THR A 102 -3.12 -3.15 -13.58
C THR A 102 -1.64 -3.24 -13.21
N ILE A 103 -0.75 -3.13 -14.20
CA ILE A 103 0.70 -3.16 -13.98
C ILE A 103 1.12 -1.97 -13.11
N CYS A 104 0.67 -0.76 -13.42
CA CYS A 104 0.98 0.43 -12.61
C CYS A 104 0.47 0.31 -11.17
N ARG A 105 -0.72 -0.27 -10.97
CA ARG A 105 -1.28 -0.52 -9.63
C ARG A 105 -0.45 -1.56 -8.88
N ALA A 106 -0.05 -2.65 -9.54
CA ALA A 106 0.82 -3.67 -8.96
C ALA A 106 2.19 -3.09 -8.54
N LEU A 107 2.83 -2.32 -9.42
CA LEU A 107 4.10 -1.66 -9.12
C LEU A 107 3.97 -0.74 -7.89
N ARG A 108 2.94 0.10 -7.85
CA ARG A 108 2.78 1.09 -6.77
C ARG A 108 2.34 0.50 -5.44
N PHE A 109 1.30 -0.34 -5.42
CA PHE A 109 0.63 -0.77 -4.19
C PHE A 109 1.09 -2.11 -3.65
N ASN A 110 1.65 -2.99 -4.50
CA ASN A 110 2.13 -4.30 -4.07
C ASN A 110 3.66 -4.34 -3.92
N LEU A 111 4.39 -3.63 -4.80
CA LEU A 111 5.85 -3.64 -4.82
C LEU A 111 6.49 -2.35 -4.29
N ASN A 112 5.70 -1.32 -3.96
CA ASN A 112 6.18 0.01 -3.56
C ASN A 112 7.18 0.64 -4.56
N LEU A 113 7.12 0.23 -5.83
CA LEU A 113 7.90 0.79 -6.94
C LEU A 113 7.16 2.02 -7.48
N SER A 114 7.31 3.14 -6.76
CA SER A 114 6.83 4.42 -7.24
C SER A 114 7.73 4.98 -8.35
N ARG A 115 7.20 5.91 -9.14
CA ARG A 115 7.98 6.65 -10.15
C ARG A 115 9.25 7.26 -9.55
N LYS A 116 9.16 7.87 -8.36
CA LYS A 116 10.32 8.44 -7.65
C LYS A 116 11.39 7.40 -7.32
N VAL A 117 10.97 6.21 -6.87
CA VAL A 117 11.88 5.11 -6.53
C VAL A 117 12.57 4.57 -7.79
N LEU A 118 11.82 4.41 -8.89
CA LEU A 118 12.36 3.98 -10.17
C LEU A 118 13.31 5.03 -10.78
N GLU A 119 12.94 6.31 -10.74
CA GLU A 119 13.80 7.43 -11.21
C GLU A 119 15.09 7.57 -10.39
N LYS A 120 15.05 7.35 -9.08
CA LYS A 120 16.26 7.30 -8.24
C LYS A 120 17.19 6.16 -8.71
N ARG A 121 16.67 4.94 -8.84
CA ARG A 121 17.45 3.78 -9.30
C ARG A 121 17.99 3.96 -10.72
N ALA A 122 17.21 4.57 -11.61
CA ALA A 122 17.61 4.90 -12.97
C ALA A 122 18.84 5.84 -13.00
N ARG A 123 18.80 6.92 -12.23
CA ARG A 123 19.94 7.86 -12.09
C ARG A 123 21.16 7.19 -11.48
N GLU A 124 20.97 6.45 -10.38
CA GLU A 124 22.05 5.70 -9.72
C GLU A 124 22.70 4.65 -10.64
N SER A 125 21.98 4.17 -11.65
CA SER A 125 22.50 3.17 -12.60
C SER A 125 23.07 3.78 -13.88
N SER A 126 22.97 5.10 -14.06
CA SER A 126 23.49 5.77 -15.25
C SER A 126 25.00 5.97 -15.15
N ALA A 127 25.77 5.07 -15.76
CA ALA A 127 27.23 5.15 -15.81
C ALA A 127 27.74 6.51 -16.35
N ARG A 128 27.00 7.10 -17.29
CA ARG A 128 27.31 8.44 -17.83
C ARG A 128 27.12 9.54 -16.78
N GLU A 129 26.04 9.51 -16.01
CA GLU A 129 25.80 10.52 -14.95
C GLU A 129 26.81 10.37 -13.82
N ILE A 130 27.11 9.12 -13.42
CA ILE A 130 28.19 8.82 -12.47
C ILE A 130 29.51 9.41 -12.96
N MET A 131 29.90 9.11 -14.20
CA MET A 131 31.14 9.62 -14.79
C MET A 131 31.15 11.16 -14.89
N MET A 132 30.03 11.78 -15.28
CA MET A 132 29.92 13.24 -15.33
C MET A 132 30.05 13.87 -13.94
N TYR A 133 29.46 13.25 -12.92
CA TYR A 133 29.59 13.68 -11.53
C TYR A 133 31.05 13.63 -11.07
N TYR A 134 31.74 12.49 -11.29
CA TYR A 134 33.17 12.38 -10.99
C TYR A 134 34.01 13.42 -11.77
N LYS A 135 33.70 13.67 -13.05
CA LYS A 135 34.41 14.66 -13.86
C LYS A 135 34.22 16.09 -13.33
N ARG A 136 33.05 16.43 -12.79
CA ARG A 136 32.77 17.73 -12.16
C ARG A 136 33.50 17.90 -10.83
N LEU A 137 33.65 16.82 -10.06
CA LEU A 137 34.35 16.84 -8.78
C LEU A 137 35.87 16.86 -8.94
N LYS A 138 36.41 16.19 -9.96
CA LYS A 138 37.85 16.02 -10.18
C LYS A 138 38.71 17.30 -10.07
N PRO A 139 38.28 18.49 -10.53
CA PRO A 139 39.06 19.72 -10.39
C PRO A 139 39.18 20.23 -8.95
N PHE A 140 38.23 19.88 -8.08
CA PHE A 140 38.10 20.45 -6.73
C PHE A 140 38.59 19.50 -5.63
N TYR A 141 38.63 18.19 -5.90
CA TYR A 141 38.97 17.16 -4.92
C TYR A 141 40.15 16.32 -5.40
N MET A 142 41.25 16.38 -4.67
CA MET A 142 42.47 15.61 -4.91
C MET A 142 42.68 14.52 -3.86
N ASN A 143 42.15 14.70 -2.65
CA ASN A 143 42.26 13.74 -1.57
C ASN A 143 40.93 13.57 -0.79
N PRO A 144 40.70 12.40 -0.15
CA PRO A 144 39.48 12.16 0.63
C PRO A 144 39.32 13.08 1.84
N SER A 145 40.41 13.57 2.43
CA SER A 145 40.39 14.48 3.58
C SER A 145 39.78 15.86 3.29
N GLN A 146 39.61 16.23 2.02
CA GLN A 146 38.91 17.46 1.59
C GLN A 146 37.39 17.35 1.63
N LEU A 147 36.83 16.15 1.85
CA LEU A 147 35.39 15.90 1.80
C LEU A 147 34.81 15.80 3.21
N VAL A 148 33.84 16.66 3.50
CA VAL A 148 32.96 16.54 4.66
C VAL A 148 31.57 16.22 4.13
N PHE A 149 31.05 15.05 4.50
CA PHE A 149 29.69 14.66 4.16
C PHE A 149 28.76 15.07 5.29
N VAL A 150 27.75 15.86 4.95
CA VAL A 150 26.66 16.23 5.86
C VAL A 150 25.40 15.60 5.27
N ASP A 151 24.78 14.70 6.03
CA ASP A 151 23.48 14.12 5.68
C ASP A 151 22.45 14.60 6.70
N GLU A 152 21.47 15.36 6.24
CA GLU A 152 20.34 15.76 7.07
C GLU A 152 19.34 14.61 7.08
N THR A 153 19.37 13.80 8.14
CA THR A 153 18.25 12.91 8.44
C THR A 153 17.11 13.74 9.02
N SER A 154 16.00 13.87 8.29
CA SER A 154 14.76 14.39 8.86
C SER A 154 14.36 13.52 10.05
N LYS A 155 14.37 14.09 11.26
CA LYS A 155 13.72 13.48 12.41
C LYS A 155 12.25 13.84 12.37
N ASP A 156 11.45 12.94 11.79
CA ASP A 156 10.02 12.83 12.03
C ASP A 156 9.71 11.40 12.47
#